data_AF-A0A2U1VLA6-F1
#
_entry.id   AF-A0A2U1VLA6-F1
#
_cell.length_a   1.000
_cell.length_b   1.000
_cell.length_c   1.000
_cell.angle_alpha   90.00
_cell.angle_beta   90.00
_cell.angle_gamma   90.00
#
_symmetry.space_group_name_H-M   'P 1'
#
loop_
_entity.id
_entity.type
_entity.pdbx_description
1 polymer ?
#
loop_
_entity_poly.entity_id
_entity_poly.type
_entity_poly.pdbx_seq_one_letter_code
_entity_poly.pdbx_strand_id
1 'polypeptide(L)'
;MPRDCDLRLTNLDLIDDDHEQLLHTLQDLAYGDVMARAGMDRLIAQVVEHFDHEMPHLERIGGDLKTRHLGAHALFLDRLTAIRDRCEYEPARARAELAEVTARFISHTNTDDLEIAEALKALAPVEARPAVTLDDILL
;
A
#
# COMPACT_ATOMS: atom_id res chain seq x y z
N MET A 1 22.36 -6.47 11.69
CA MET A 1 21.06 -6.42 12.37
C MET A 1 20.00 -6.47 11.28
N PRO A 2 19.24 -7.56 11.09
CA PRO A 2 18.06 -7.46 10.26
C PRO A 2 17.07 -6.56 11.00
N ARG A 3 16.59 -5.51 10.33
CA ARG A 3 15.46 -4.70 10.80
C ARG A 3 14.24 -5.31 10.14
N ASP A 4 13.61 -6.26 10.82
CA ASP A 4 12.32 -6.78 10.41
C ASP A 4 11.31 -5.65 10.66
N CYS A 5 11.07 -4.86 9.60
CA CYS A 5 9.98 -3.89 9.57
C CYS A 5 8.75 -4.70 9.14
N ASP A 6 8.08 -5.28 10.15
CA ASP A 6 6.93 -6.16 9.96
C ASP A 6 5.75 -5.30 9.45
N LEU A 7 5.59 -5.21 8.13
CA LEU A 7 4.39 -4.65 7.50
C LEU A 7 3.21 -5.54 7.92
N ARG A 8 2.17 -4.94 8.50
CA ARG A 8 0.96 -5.72 8.81
C ARG A 8 0.25 -6.03 7.52
N LEU A 9 0.39 -7.28 7.10
CA LEU A 9 -0.29 -7.89 5.96
C LEU A 9 -1.79 -7.56 6.00
N THR A 10 -2.28 -6.98 4.90
CA THR A 10 -3.71 -6.80 4.60
C THR A 10 -4.44 -8.15 4.50
N ASN A 11 -3.70 -9.27 4.39
CA ASN A 11 -4.18 -10.62 4.07
C ASN A 11 -4.86 -10.68 2.69
N LEU A 12 -4.42 -9.80 1.79
CA LEU A 12 -4.69 -9.85 0.37
C LEU A 12 -3.33 -10.03 -0.28
N ASP A 13 -2.97 -11.28 -0.60
CA ASP A 13 -1.61 -11.67 -0.98
C ASP A 13 -0.99 -10.74 -2.04
N LEU A 14 -1.78 -10.27 -3.01
CA LEU A 14 -1.33 -9.36 -4.07
C LEU A 14 -1.03 -7.93 -3.59
N ILE A 15 -1.81 -7.40 -2.65
CA ILE A 15 -1.59 -6.07 -2.07
C ILE A 15 -0.38 -6.10 -1.13
N ASP A 16 -0.18 -7.21 -0.43
CA ASP A 16 0.95 -7.40 0.47
C ASP A 16 2.28 -7.53 -0.30
N ASP A 17 2.29 -8.26 -1.41
CA ASP A 17 3.46 -8.37 -2.32
C ASP A 17 3.82 -7.00 -2.94
N ASP A 18 2.82 -6.23 -3.37
CA ASP A 18 3.02 -4.87 -3.90
C ASP A 18 3.59 -3.93 -2.83
N HIS A 19 3.08 -4.02 -1.60
CA HIS A 19 3.55 -3.20 -0.48
C HIS A 19 5.01 -3.47 -0.11
N GLU A 20 5.42 -4.73 -0.08
CA GLU A 20 6.81 -5.10 0.17
C GLU A 20 7.73 -4.55 -0.93
N GLN A 21 7.35 -4.72 -2.19
CA GLN A 21 8.15 -4.23 -3.32
C GLN A 21 8.25 -2.70 -3.37
N LEU A 22 7.16 -2.00 -3.08
CA LEU A 22 7.14 -0.54 -2.97
C LEU A 22 7.99 -0.06 -1.80
N LEU A 23 7.91 -0.71 -0.64
CA LEU A 23 8.73 -0.37 0.52
C LEU A 23 10.22 -0.51 0.21
N HIS A 24 10.62 -1.60 -0.44
CA HIS A 24 12.00 -1.79 -0.86
C HIS A 24 12.47 -0.67 -1.80
N THR A 25 11.68 -0.35 -2.82
CA THR A 25 12.02 0.72 -3.77
C THR A 25 12.13 2.08 -3.08
N LEU A 26 11.20 2.40 -2.18
CA LEU A 26 11.20 3.63 -1.38
C LEU A 26 12.44 3.72 -0.50
N GLN A 27 12.83 2.63 0.17
CA GLN A 27 14.01 2.58 1.02
C GLN A 27 15.30 2.72 0.21
N ASP A 28 15.41 2.01 -0.92
CA ASP A 28 16.59 2.07 -1.79
C ASP A 28 16.82 3.48 -2.33
N LEU A 29 15.76 4.18 -2.72
CA LEU A 29 15.87 5.56 -3.21
C LEU A 29 16.13 6.57 -2.08
N ALA A 30 15.49 6.39 -0.91
CA ALA A 30 15.63 7.32 0.22
C ALA A 30 17.02 7.22 0.88
N TYR A 31 17.57 6.01 0.97
CA TYR A 31 18.81 5.71 1.70
C TYR A 31 19.99 5.33 0.80
N GLY A 32 19.78 5.23 -0.51
CA GLY A 32 20.84 4.96 -1.48
C GLY A 32 21.74 6.16 -1.79
N ASP A 33 22.86 5.85 -2.43
CA ASP A 33 23.91 6.84 -2.75
C ASP A 33 23.54 7.74 -3.93
N VAL A 34 22.58 7.35 -4.78
CA VAL A 34 22.19 8.07 -5.99
C VAL A 34 20.70 8.38 -5.96
N MET A 35 20.36 9.67 -6.06
CA MET A 35 19.00 10.14 -6.26
C MET A 35 18.86 10.57 -7.72
N ALA A 36 18.26 9.72 -8.56
CA ALA A 36 18.12 9.97 -10.00
C ALA A 36 16.65 10.03 -10.41
N ARG A 37 16.34 10.89 -11.39
CA ARG A 37 14.97 11.06 -11.89
C ARG A 37 14.38 9.75 -12.41
N ALA A 38 15.18 8.96 -13.12
CA ALA A 38 14.77 7.65 -13.62
C ALA A 38 14.37 6.66 -12.49
N GLY A 39 14.99 6.77 -11.31
CA GLY A 39 14.60 5.98 -10.14
C GLY A 39 13.22 6.39 -9.61
N MET A 40 13.00 7.71 -9.50
CA MET A 40 11.71 8.26 -9.10
C MET A 40 10.59 7.98 -10.12
N ASP A 41 10.89 8.03 -11.42
CA ASP A 41 9.94 7.66 -12.49
C ASP A 41 9.48 6.21 -12.35
N ARG A 42 10.41 5.29 -12.04
CA ARG A 42 10.06 3.87 -11.78
C ARG A 42 9.20 3.70 -10.54
N LEU A 43 9.56 4.37 -9.44
CA LEU A 43 8.75 4.35 -8.21
C LEU A 43 7.32 4.84 -8.47
N ILE A 44 7.17 5.97 -9.18
CA ILE A 44 5.84 6.51 -9.51
C ILE A 44 5.05 5.52 -10.36
N ALA A 45 5.68 4.87 -11.34
CA ALA A 45 5.01 3.86 -12.16
C ALA A 45 4.52 2.67 -11.32
N GLN A 46 5.34 2.16 -10.39
CA GLN A 46 4.95 1.07 -9.47
C GLN A 46 3.80 1.48 -8.55
N VAL A 47 3.80 2.71 -8.03
CA VAL A 47 2.71 3.22 -7.19
C VAL A 47 1.40 3.31 -7.97
N VAL A 48 1.44 3.78 -9.22
CA VAL A 48 0.25 3.82 -10.08
C VAL A 48 -0.28 2.41 -10.34
N GLU A 49 0.60 1.46 -10.67
CA GLU A 49 0.23 0.06 -10.89
C GLU A 49 -0.43 -0.56 -9.65
N HIS A 50 0.16 -0.36 -8.48
CA HIS A 50 -0.42 -0.79 -7.21
C HIS A 50 -1.81 -0.17 -6.95
N PHE A 51 -1.99 1.14 -7.18
CA PHE A 51 -3.30 1.78 -7.04
C PHE A 51 -4.35 1.23 -8.01
N ASP A 52 -3.93 0.83 -9.22
CA ASP A 52 -4.81 0.17 -10.18
C ASP A 52 -5.22 -1.23 -9.68
N HIS A 53 -4.33 -1.97 -9.00
CA HIS A 53 -4.65 -3.24 -8.37
C HIS A 53 -5.65 -3.10 -7.21
N GLU A 54 -5.61 -2.01 -6.45
CA GLU A 54 -6.56 -1.75 -5.36
C GLU A 54 -7.95 -1.29 -5.85
N MET A 55 -8.04 -0.71 -7.04
CA MET A 55 -9.27 -0.09 -7.54
C MET A 55 -10.50 -1.02 -7.54
N PRO A 56 -10.42 -2.30 -7.98
CA PRO A 56 -11.57 -3.22 -7.93
C PRO A 56 -12.07 -3.47 -6.50
N HIS A 57 -11.17 -3.48 -5.52
CA HIS A 57 -11.51 -3.64 -4.11
C HIS A 57 -12.22 -2.41 -3.57
N LEU A 58 -11.68 -1.23 -3.87
CA LEU A 58 -12.29 0.06 -3.52
C LEU A 58 -13.66 0.25 -4.18
N GLU A 59 -13.84 -0.17 -5.43
CA GLU A 59 -15.13 -0.18 -6.13
C GLU A 59 -16.16 -1.06 -5.46
N ARG A 60 -15.75 -2.23 -4.97
CA ARG A 60 -16.62 -3.15 -4.24
C ARG A 60 -17.08 -2.58 -2.89
N ILE A 61 -16.19 -1.87 -2.19
CA ILE A 61 -16.50 -1.22 -0.91
C ILE A 61 -17.39 0.02 -1.12
N GLY A 62 -17.00 0.90 -2.04
CA GLY A 62 -17.68 2.15 -2.34
C GLY A 62 -17.69 3.18 -1.19
N GLY A 63 -18.59 4.16 -1.31
CA GLY A 63 -18.90 5.13 -0.26
C GLY A 63 -17.75 6.05 0.17
N ASP A 64 -17.83 6.50 1.42
CA ASP A 64 -16.87 7.46 2.01
C ASP A 64 -15.48 6.86 2.15
N LEU A 65 -15.39 5.55 2.42
CA LEU A 65 -14.11 4.84 2.54
C LEU A 65 -13.34 4.88 1.22
N LYS A 66 -13.97 4.51 0.10
CA LYS A 66 -13.39 4.67 -1.25
C LYS A 66 -12.94 6.10 -1.50
N THR A 67 -13.78 7.08 -1.20
CA THR A 67 -13.50 8.49 -1.48
C THR A 67 -12.27 8.99 -0.73
N ARG A 68 -12.16 8.66 0.57
CA ARG A 68 -10.99 9.04 1.37
C ARG A 68 -9.72 8.35 0.89
N HIS A 69 -9.80 7.06 0.55
CA HIS A 69 -8.64 6.29 0.08
C HIS A 69 -8.06 6.84 -1.22
N LEU A 70 -8.91 7.12 -2.20
CA LEU A 70 -8.50 7.76 -3.45
C LEU A 70 -7.92 9.17 -3.23
N GLY A 71 -8.40 9.89 -2.21
CA GLY A 71 -7.80 11.15 -1.79
C GLY A 71 -6.38 10.99 -1.24
N ALA A 72 -6.14 9.94 -0.45
CA ALA A 72 -4.80 9.61 0.05
C ALA A 72 -3.85 9.24 -1.11
N HIS A 73 -4.33 8.45 -2.07
CA HIS A 73 -3.57 8.08 -3.29
C HIS A 73 -3.13 9.31 -4.08
N ALA A 74 -4.06 10.24 -4.34
CA ALA A 74 -3.76 11.47 -5.08
C ALA A 74 -2.69 12.31 -4.36
N LEU A 75 -2.81 12.50 -3.05
CA LEU A 75 -1.84 13.24 -2.25
C LEU A 75 -0.45 12.57 -2.24
N PHE A 76 -0.42 11.24 -2.23
CA PHE A 76 0.81 10.47 -2.26
C PHE A 76 1.54 10.64 -3.60
N LEU A 77 0.82 10.51 -4.72
CA LEU A 77 1.37 10.71 -6.07
C LEU A 77 1.83 12.15 -6.31
N ASP A 78 1.07 13.15 -5.85
CA ASP A 78 1.47 14.56 -5.94
C ASP A 78 2.79 14.80 -5.22
N ARG A 79 2.96 14.20 -4.03
CA ARG A 79 4.19 14.33 -3.25
C ARG A 79 5.38 13.67 -3.95
N LEU A 80 5.21 12.46 -4.49
CA LEU A 80 6.25 11.78 -5.25
C LEU A 80 6.65 12.55 -6.51
N THR A 81 5.67 13.08 -7.25
CA THR A 81 5.91 13.90 -8.45
C THR A 81 6.71 15.16 -8.10
N ALA A 82 6.35 15.83 -7.00
CA ALA A 82 7.08 17.01 -6.53
C ALA A 82 8.53 16.69 -6.12
N ILE A 83 8.78 15.52 -5.50
CA ILE A 83 10.14 15.05 -5.18
C ILE A 83 10.91 14.75 -6.47
N ARG A 84 10.29 14.01 -7.40
CA ARG A 84 10.85 13.62 -8.69
C ARG A 84 11.29 14.82 -9.52
N ASP A 85 10.50 15.89 -9.51
CA ASP A 85 10.83 17.10 -10.27
C ASP A 85 11.99 17.89 -9.65
N ARG A 86 12.40 17.62 -8.40
CA ARG A 86 13.54 18.27 -7.72
C ARG A 86 14.74 17.42 -7.39
N CYS A 87 14.66 16.13 -7.65
CA CYS A 87 15.61 15.16 -7.12
C CYS A 87 17.03 15.32 -7.66
N GLU A 88 17.21 15.88 -8.86
CA GLU A 88 18.53 16.07 -9.48
C GLU A 88 19.23 17.36 -9.05
N TYR A 89 18.48 18.42 -8.71
CA TYR A 89 19.06 19.71 -8.30
C TYR A 89 19.05 19.94 -6.78
N GLU A 90 18.17 19.28 -6.04
CA GLU A 90 18.11 19.30 -4.57
C GLU A 90 18.13 17.87 -3.97
N PRO A 91 19.15 17.03 -4.25
CA PRO A 91 19.13 15.60 -3.92
C PRO A 91 19.04 15.32 -2.41
N ALA A 92 19.71 16.11 -1.57
CA ALA A 92 19.67 15.93 -0.11
C ALA A 92 18.27 16.19 0.47
N ARG A 93 17.60 17.25 -0.01
CA ARG A 93 16.23 17.58 0.37
C ARG A 93 15.25 16.56 -0.17
N ALA A 94 15.40 16.17 -1.43
CA ALA A 94 14.56 15.15 -2.06
C ALA A 94 14.62 13.81 -1.32
N ARG A 95 15.80 13.40 -0.83
CA ARG A 95 15.95 12.22 0.04
C ARG A 95 15.26 12.37 1.39
N ALA A 96 15.43 13.50 2.06
CA ALA A 96 14.80 13.75 3.35
C ALA A 96 13.26 13.68 3.23
N GLU A 97 12.71 14.31 2.20
CA GLU A 97 11.27 14.26 1.92
C GLU A 97 10.81 12.87 1.47
N LEU A 98 11.64 12.13 0.72
CA LEU A 98 11.32 10.75 0.36
C LEU A 98 11.30 9.84 1.61
N ALA A 99 12.21 10.03 2.56
CA ALA A 99 12.19 9.29 3.83
C ALA A 99 10.92 9.59 4.65
N GLU A 100 10.44 10.84 4.65
CA GLU A 100 9.13 11.20 5.23
C GLU A 100 7.98 10.48 4.51
N VAL A 101 8.03 10.41 3.18
CA VAL A 101 7.04 9.69 2.37
C VAL A 101 7.07 8.19 2.67
N THR A 102 8.25 7.58 2.82
CA THR A 102 8.41 6.17 3.22
C THR A 102 7.78 5.91 4.58
N ALA A 103 7.95 6.80 5.55
CA ALA A 103 7.31 6.67 6.86
C ALA A 103 5.78 6.79 6.76
N ARG A 104 5.27 7.67 5.90
CA ARG A 104 3.81 7.79 5.65
C ARG A 104 3.25 6.59 4.93
N PHE A 105 3.98 6.01 3.98
CA PHE A 105 3.61 4.77 3.31
C PHE A 105 3.41 3.64 4.32
N ILE A 106 4.39 3.42 5.21
CA ILE A 106 4.27 2.43 6.30
C ILE A 106 3.05 2.73 7.20
N SER A 107 2.75 4.00 7.46
CA SER A 107 1.56 4.34 8.25
C SER A 107 0.28 3.98 7.50
N HIS A 108 0.18 4.30 6.21
CA HIS A 108 -0.98 4.03 5.36
C HIS A 108 -1.28 2.54 5.29
N THR A 109 -0.25 1.71 5.04
CA THR A 109 -0.39 0.25 5.02
C THR A 109 -0.86 -0.33 6.34
N ASN A 110 -0.44 0.27 7.46
CA ASN A 110 -0.82 -0.18 8.79
C ASN A 110 -2.15 0.40 9.30
N THR A 111 -2.80 1.31 8.56
CA THR A 111 -4.08 1.93 8.98
C THR A 111 -5.14 1.81 7.89
N ASP A 112 -4.93 2.46 6.76
CA ASP A 112 -5.96 2.68 5.76
C ASP A 112 -6.21 1.40 4.95
N ASP A 113 -5.14 0.67 4.60
CA ASP A 113 -5.26 -0.59 3.85
C ASP A 113 -5.83 -1.73 4.72
N LEU A 114 -5.60 -1.67 6.04
CA LEU A 114 -6.27 -2.58 6.97
C LEU A 114 -7.77 -2.30 7.05
N GLU A 115 -8.21 -1.04 6.97
CA GLU A 115 -9.64 -0.70 6.94
C GLU A 115 -10.31 -1.23 5.67
N ILE A 116 -9.61 -1.23 4.52
CA ILE A 116 -10.06 -1.89 3.29
C ILE A 116 -10.20 -3.40 3.51
N ALA A 117 -9.17 -4.05 4.05
CA ALA A 117 -9.18 -5.49 4.30
C ALA A 117 -10.36 -5.90 5.20
N GLU A 118 -10.60 -5.16 6.28
CA GLU A 118 -11.72 -5.43 7.19
C GLU A 118 -13.09 -5.16 6.53
N ALA A 119 -13.21 -4.10 5.73
CA ALA A 119 -14.43 -3.81 4.97
C ALA A 119 -14.74 -4.92 3.93
N LEU A 120 -13.71 -5.43 3.24
CA LEU A 120 -13.87 -6.54 2.30
C LEU A 120 -14.29 -7.84 3.00
N LYS A 121 -13.73 -8.15 4.17
CA LYS A 121 -14.14 -9.30 4.98
C LYS A 121 -15.62 -9.20 5.39
N ALA A 122 -16.08 -8.01 5.75
CA ALA A 122 -17.50 -7.77 6.09
C ALA A 122 -18.44 -7.92 4.88
N LEU A 123 -17.93 -7.73 3.65
CA LEU A 123 -18.66 -7.90 2.39
C LEU A 123 -18.55 -9.32 1.80
N ALA A 124 -17.68 -10.17 2.33
CA ALA A 124 -17.68 -11.58 1.99
C ALA A 124 -18.92 -12.21 2.63
N PRO A 125 -19.73 -13.02 1.90
CA PRO A 125 -20.77 -13.78 2.55
C PRO A 125 -20.11 -14.61 3.64
N VAL A 126 -20.63 -14.53 4.88
CA VAL A 126 -20.37 -15.57 5.88
C VAL A 126 -20.74 -16.86 5.18
N GLU A 127 -19.76 -17.67 4.77
CA GLU A 127 -20.05 -19.04 4.41
C GLU A 127 -20.78 -19.57 5.63
N ALA A 128 -22.09 -19.80 5.47
CA ALA A 128 -22.87 -20.48 6.47
C ALA A 128 -22.13 -21.80 6.63
N ARG A 129 -21.37 -21.96 7.73
CA ARG A 129 -20.87 -23.26 8.14
C ARG A 129 -22.07 -24.18 7.99
N PRO A 130 -22.00 -25.24 7.17
CA PRO A 130 -23.11 -26.19 7.14
C PRO A 130 -23.34 -26.56 8.60
N ALA A 131 -24.56 -26.34 9.07
CA ALA A 131 -24.91 -26.73 10.42
C ALA A 131 -24.60 -28.22 10.50
N VAL A 132 -23.51 -28.58 11.20
CA VAL A 132 -23.22 -29.98 11.51
C VAL A 132 -24.42 -30.42 12.32
N THR A 133 -25.27 -31.23 11.69
CA THR A 133 -26.41 -31.80 12.38
C THR A 133 -25.92 -32.92 13.27
N LEU A 134 -26.65 -33.24 14.33
CA LEU A 134 -26.30 -34.37 15.21
C LEU A 134 -26.19 -35.71 14.45
N ASP A 135 -26.75 -35.80 13.24
CA ASP A 135 -26.67 -36.97 12.36
C ASP A 135 -25.29 -37.13 11.70
N ASP A 136 -24.46 -36.07 11.64
CA ASP A 136 -23.12 -36.09 11.03
C ASP A 136 -22.03 -36.61 12.00
N ILE A 137 -22.36 -36.78 13.29
CA ILE A 137 -21.41 -37.15 14.36
C ILE A 137 -21.47 -38.65 14.71
N LEU A 138 -22.45 -39.39 14.17
CA LEU A 138 -22.71 -40.79 14.55
C LEU A 138 -22.61 -41.81 13.38
N LEU A 139 -21.60 -41.65 12.51
CA LEU A 139 -21.16 -42.70 11.57
C LEU A 139 -19.76 -43.19 11.89
#